data_AF-A0A7W0Q9A6-F1
#
_entry.id   AF-A0A7W0Q9A6-F1
#
_cell.length_a   1.000
_cell.length_b   1.000
_cell.length_c   1.000
_cell.angle_alpha   90.00
_cell.angle_beta   90.00
_cell.angle_gamma   90.00
#
_symmetry.space_group_name_H-M   'P 1'
#
loop_
_entity.id
_entity.type
_entity.pdbx_description
1 polymer ?
#
loop_
_entity_poly.entity_id
_entity_poly.type
_entity_poly.pdbx_seq_one_letter_code
_entity_poly.pdbx_strand_id
1 'polypeptide(L)'
;METNTNTDTTESEGRAPVARYAELQALVAEMATDFEKFYKDGNKAAGTRVRNAMQALKTFAQTVRTEVQAIKNEGGAPAAKDEQ
;
A
#
# COMPACT_ATOMS: atom_id res chain seq x y z
N MET A 1 17.15 -1.11 42.72
CA MET A 1 15.67 -1.12 42.66
C MET A 1 15.30 -0.33 41.42
N GLU A 2 14.70 -0.84 40.37
CA GLU A 2 14.26 -2.17 39.94
C GLU A 2 14.14 -2.03 38.42
N THR A 3 14.64 -3.02 37.69
CA THR A 3 14.32 -3.24 36.28
C THR A 3 12.86 -3.62 36.18
N ASN A 4 12.10 -3.04 35.25
CA ASN A 4 10.92 -3.74 34.73
C ASN A 4 10.73 -3.45 33.24
N THR A 5 11.20 -4.41 32.45
CA THR A 5 10.60 -4.83 31.19
C THR A 5 9.16 -5.26 31.44
N ASN A 6 8.20 -4.70 30.72
CA ASN A 6 6.95 -5.39 30.48
C ASN A 6 6.50 -5.13 29.04
N THR A 7 6.79 -6.09 28.19
CA THR A 7 6.07 -6.32 26.94
C THR A 7 4.70 -6.87 27.34
N ASP A 8 3.61 -6.21 26.94
CA ASP A 8 2.32 -6.86 26.88
C ASP A 8 1.52 -6.36 25.68
N THR A 9 0.90 -7.33 25.03
CA THR A 9 0.30 -7.32 23.71
C THR A 9 -1.06 -6.65 23.75
N THR A 10 -1.37 -5.81 22.76
CA THR A 10 -2.76 -5.70 22.29
C THR A 10 -2.77 -5.47 20.80
N GLU A 11 -3.02 -6.55 20.08
CA GLU A 11 -3.55 -6.56 18.73
C GLU A 11 -4.77 -5.62 18.69
N SER A 12 -4.64 -4.51 17.99
CA SER A 12 -5.75 -3.65 17.62
C SER A 12 -5.65 -3.40 16.12
N GLU A 13 -6.22 -4.33 15.38
CA GLU A 13 -6.64 -4.14 14.00
C GLU A 13 -7.52 -2.88 13.96
N GLY A 14 -6.99 -1.75 13.48
CA GLY A 14 -7.76 -0.51 13.48
C GLY A 14 -6.99 0.80 13.30
N ARG A 15 -5.65 0.79 13.21
CA ARG A 15 -4.89 2.03 12.93
C ARG A 15 -3.95 1.90 11.75
N ALA A 16 -4.50 1.87 10.53
CA ALA A 16 -3.69 2.00 9.32
C ALA A 16 -3.96 3.27 8.47
N PRO A 17 -3.76 4.50 8.99
CA PRO A 17 -3.51 5.66 8.13
C PRO A 17 -2.03 5.82 7.77
N VAL A 18 -1.09 5.37 8.62
CA VAL A 18 0.37 5.60 8.45
C VAL A 18 1.07 4.44 7.75
N ALA A 19 0.60 3.21 7.97
CA ALA A 19 1.18 2.01 7.36
C ALA A 19 1.03 1.99 5.83
N ARG A 20 -0.15 2.35 5.31
CA ARG A 20 -0.43 2.38 3.86
C ARG A 20 0.47 3.34 3.10
N TYR A 21 0.79 4.49 3.69
CA TYR A 21 1.71 5.45 3.08
C TYR A 21 3.16 4.92 3.06
N ALA A 22 3.62 4.32 4.16
CA ALA A 22 4.95 3.73 4.23
C ALA A 22 5.12 2.55 3.23
N GLU A 23 4.10 1.69 3.12
CA GLU A 23 4.04 0.60 2.12
C GLU A 23 4.15 1.14 0.69
N LEU A 24 3.41 2.20 0.37
CA LEU A 24 3.48 2.86 -0.94
C LEU A 24 4.88 3.40 -1.23
N GLN A 25 5.49 4.08 -0.25
CA GLN A 25 6.85 4.61 -0.40
C GLN A 25 7.88 3.50 -0.62
N ALA A 26 7.79 2.41 0.15
CA ALA A 26 8.67 1.25 -0.01
C ALA A 26 8.53 0.65 -1.41
N LEU A 27 7.29 0.45 -1.89
CA LEU A 27 7.02 -0.10 -3.21
C LEU A 27 7.64 0.76 -4.32
N VAL A 28 7.55 2.09 -4.22
CA VAL A 28 8.16 3.01 -5.20
C VAL A 28 9.69 3.01 -5.11
N ALA A 29 10.25 2.95 -3.90
CA ALA A 29 11.68 2.94 -3.68
C ALA A 29 12.36 1.70 -4.29
N GLU A 30 11.75 0.53 -4.17
CA GLU A 30 12.27 -0.71 -4.76
C GLU A 30 12.35 -0.63 -6.30
N MET A 31 11.44 0.11 -6.92
CA MET A 31 11.39 0.25 -8.37
C MET A 31 12.45 1.20 -8.93
N ALA A 32 12.97 2.12 -8.12
CA ALA A 32 13.86 3.20 -8.58
C ALA A 32 15.07 2.67 -9.38
N THR A 33 15.70 1.61 -8.90
CA THR A 33 16.87 1.00 -9.57
C THR A 33 16.51 0.40 -10.93
N ASP A 34 15.33 -0.21 -11.06
CA ASP A 34 14.88 -0.79 -12.32
C ASP A 34 14.43 0.29 -13.32
N PHE A 35 13.86 1.40 -12.84
CA PHE A 35 13.61 2.59 -13.65
C PHE A 35 14.92 3.12 -14.24
N GLU A 36 15.93 3.36 -13.41
CA GLU A 36 17.22 3.85 -13.90
C GLU A 36 17.81 2.92 -14.97
N LYS A 37 17.91 1.62 -14.68
CA LYS A 37 18.47 0.63 -15.63
C LYS A 37 17.67 0.53 -16.92
N PHE A 38 16.35 0.66 -16.87
CA PHE A 38 15.51 0.58 -18.07
C PHE A 38 15.64 1.84 -18.94
N TYR A 39 15.50 3.03 -18.35
CA TYR A 39 15.48 4.30 -19.10
C TYR A 39 16.88 4.78 -19.50
N LYS A 40 17.92 4.48 -18.71
CA LYS A 40 19.30 4.87 -19.00
C LYS A 40 20.04 3.85 -19.85
N ASP A 41 19.94 2.57 -19.48
CA ASP A 41 20.76 1.51 -20.07
C ASP A 41 20.00 0.64 -21.09
N GLY A 42 18.70 0.89 -21.29
CA GLY A 42 17.86 0.10 -22.21
C GLY A 42 17.65 -1.36 -21.77
N ASN A 43 17.82 -1.64 -20.47
CA ASN A 43 17.78 -3.02 -19.96
C ASN A 43 16.37 -3.62 -20.02
N LYS A 44 16.15 -4.55 -20.97
CA LYS A 44 14.85 -5.21 -21.19
C LYS A 44 14.32 -5.96 -19.96
N ALA A 45 15.20 -6.60 -19.18
CA ALA A 45 14.79 -7.33 -17.98
C ALA A 45 14.32 -6.37 -16.87
N ALA A 46 14.99 -5.22 -16.73
CA ALA A 46 14.55 -4.14 -15.85
C ALA A 46 13.19 -3.59 -16.30
N GLY A 47 12.97 -3.43 -17.61
CA GLY A 47 11.67 -3.03 -18.17
C GLY A 47 10.52 -3.98 -17.78
N THR A 48 10.75 -5.30 -17.84
CA THR A 48 9.76 -6.29 -17.37
C THR A 48 9.45 -6.13 -15.89
N ARG A 49 10.47 -5.91 -15.05
CA ARG A 49 10.29 -5.70 -13.61
C ARG A 49 9.53 -4.40 -13.31
N VAL A 50 9.88 -3.29 -13.96
CA VAL A 50 9.15 -2.01 -13.85
C VAL A 50 7.67 -2.21 -14.21
N ARG A 51 7.38 -2.90 -15.32
CA ARG A 51 6.00 -3.19 -15.72
C ARG A 51 5.24 -3.98 -14.67
N ASN A 52 5.82 -5.06 -14.16
CA ASN A 52 5.18 -5.92 -13.16
C ASN A 52 4.94 -5.16 -11.84
N ALA A 53 5.92 -4.39 -11.40
CA ALA A 53 5.78 -3.60 -10.18
C ALA A 53 4.77 -2.45 -10.35
N MET A 54 4.61 -1.88 -11.55
CA MET A 54 3.54 -0.91 -11.84
C MET A 54 2.15 -1.56 -11.83
N GLN A 55 2.04 -2.82 -12.25
CA GLN A 55 0.80 -3.59 -12.09
C GLN A 55 0.47 -3.83 -10.61
N ALA A 56 1.47 -4.20 -9.80
CA ALA A 56 1.31 -4.35 -8.36
C ALA A 56 0.88 -3.03 -7.70
N LEU A 57 1.50 -1.91 -8.07
CA LEU A 57 1.13 -0.58 -7.60
C LEU A 57 -0.32 -0.22 -7.93
N LYS A 58 -0.78 -0.52 -9.16
CA LYS A 58 -2.18 -0.31 -9.54
C LYS A 58 -3.13 -1.08 -8.63
N THR A 59 -2.84 -2.36 -8.40
CA THR A 59 -3.67 -3.21 -7.53
C THR A 59 -3.66 -2.67 -6.10
N PHE A 60 -2.50 -2.34 -5.55
CA PHE A 60 -2.36 -1.75 -4.23
C PHE A 60 -3.17 -0.46 -4.09
N ALA A 61 -3.04 0.47 -5.04
CA ALA A 61 -3.79 1.73 -5.04
C ALA A 61 -5.30 1.50 -5.09
N GLN A 62 -5.76 0.49 -5.85
CA GLN A 62 -7.17 0.13 -5.91
C GLN A 62 -7.65 -0.44 -4.56
N THR A 63 -6.88 -1.31 -3.92
CA THR A 63 -7.20 -1.85 -2.59
C THR A 63 -7.34 -0.72 -1.57
N VAL A 64 -6.34 0.16 -1.47
CA VAL A 64 -6.36 1.31 -0.55
C VAL A 64 -7.55 2.22 -0.83
N ARG A 65 -7.87 2.49 -2.11
CA ARG A 65 -9.07 3.26 -2.47
C ARG A 65 -10.34 2.59 -1.97
N THR A 66 -10.50 1.28 -2.19
CA THR A 66 -11.68 0.54 -1.73
C THR A 66 -11.78 0.57 -0.21
N GLU A 67 -10.67 0.39 0.51
CA GLU A 67 -10.63 0.48 1.99
C GLU A 67 -11.10 1.85 2.47
N VAL A 68 -10.59 2.94 1.89
CA VAL A 68 -11.01 4.31 2.24
C VAL A 68 -12.50 4.52 1.97
N GLN A 69 -13.02 4.00 0.85
CA GLN A 69 -14.44 4.09 0.55
C GLN A 69 -15.29 3.26 1.51
N ALA A 70 -14.83 2.06 1.89
CA ALA A 70 -15.50 1.22 2.88
C ALA A 70 -15.59 1.93 4.23
N ILE A 71 -14.48 2.49 4.73
CA ILE A 71 -14.45 3.28 5.99
C ILE A 71 -15.41 4.47 5.91
N LYS A 72 -15.45 5.19 4.77
CA LYS A 72 -16.37 6.31 4.58
C LYS A 72 -17.84 5.87 4.59
N ASN A 73 -18.14 4.71 4.00
CA ASN A 73 -19.48 4.14 3.92
C ASN A 73 -19.90 3.42 5.21
N GLU A 74 -18.96 2.98 6.05
CA GLU A 74 -19.23 2.47 7.41
C GLU A 74 -19.48 3.62 8.39
N GLY A 75 -18.84 4.76 8.19
CA GLY A 75 -19.06 6.00 8.95
C GLY A 75 -20.25 6.85 8.49
N GLY A 76 -20.91 6.49 7.39
CA GLY A 76 -22.04 7.22 6.82
C GLY A 76 -23.09 6.26 6.29
N ALA A 77 -24.30 6.35 6.84
CA ALA A 77 -25.49 5.53 6.51
C ALA A 77 -25.61 5.10 5.03
N PRO A 78 -26.17 3.91 4.75
CA PRO A 78 -26.04 3.22 3.47
C PRO A 78 -26.69 4.01 2.33
N ALA A 79 -25.88 4.47 1.37
CA ALA A 79 -26.37 4.95 0.10
C ALA A 79 -26.65 3.75 -0.81
N ALA A 80 -27.95 3.52 -0.98
CA ALA A 80 -28.65 2.75 -1.98
C ALA A 80 -27.81 2.11 -3.11
N LYS A 81 -28.07 0.81 -3.29
CA LYS A 81 -27.87 0.10 -4.55
C LYS A 81 -28.55 0.90 -5.67
N ASP A 82 -27.78 1.33 -6.66
CA ASP A 82 -28.32 1.52 -8.01
C ASP A 82 -27.63 0.51 -8.92
N GLU A 83 -28.39 -0.56 -9.12
CA GLU A 83 -28.26 -1.56 -10.16
C GLU A 83 -28.60 -0.90 -11.50
N GLN A 84 -27.66 -0.93 -12.45
CA GLN A 84 -27.89 -0.90 -13.90
C GLN A 84 -26.62 -1.29 -14.63
#